data_AF-A0A6F8ZEA0-F1
#
_entry.id   AF-A0A6F8ZEA0-F1
#
_cell.length_a   1.000
_cell.length_b   1.000
_cell.length_c   1.000
_cell.angle_alpha   90.00
_cell.angle_beta   90.00
_cell.angle_gamma   90.00
#
_symmetry.space_group_name_H-M   'P 1'
#
loop_
_entity.id
_entity.type
_entity.pdbx_description
1 polymer ?
#
loop_
_entity_poly.entity_id
_entity_poly.type
_entity_poly.pdbx_seq_one_letter_code
_entity_poly.pdbx_strand_id
1 'polypeptide(L)'
;MVPKGAGIHERSLVDDDQIIEFENYVMDGVDISGRWNTFIKPRVHADFETQTLDEIRRDLTGASIDRCIQCGMCTAGCTVQSEVPDFNPRAYIYWVRTGRVDELKKHADTIWRCVGCYNCTHHCPKGVNTAEVIEAIGQWLHKVVPEKMSETFRANHEAYRHHLAEHGRLNLALLQADFLRRVGRTQELFSPEMKKTAIKTMLDGRAIRTMMIGRPAKWRASRRVLLGQAGGQ
;
A
#
# COMPACT_ATOMS: atom_id res chain seq x y z
N MET A 1 8.73 -17.98 50.32
CA MET A 1 8.21 -16.76 49.67
C MET A 1 7.50 -17.21 48.41
N VAL A 2 6.23 -16.83 48.21
CA VAL A 2 5.50 -17.18 46.97
C VAL A 2 6.17 -16.44 45.81
N PRO A 3 6.51 -17.10 44.70
CA PRO A 3 7.14 -16.43 43.57
C PRO A 3 6.20 -15.39 42.97
N LYS A 4 6.76 -14.24 42.59
CA LYS A 4 6.00 -13.13 41.98
C LYS A 4 5.16 -13.65 40.82
N GLY A 5 3.86 -13.34 40.80
CA GLY A 5 2.95 -13.78 39.76
C GLY A 5 2.52 -15.26 39.83
N ALA A 6 2.67 -15.93 40.97
CA ALA A 6 2.23 -17.32 41.14
C ALA A 6 0.72 -17.56 40.85
N GLY A 7 -0.10 -16.51 40.88
CA GLY A 7 -1.52 -16.57 40.51
C GLY A 7 -1.80 -16.60 39.00
N ILE A 8 -0.78 -16.42 38.15
CA ILE A 8 -0.92 -16.39 36.69
C ILE A 8 -0.83 -17.83 36.15
N HIS A 9 -1.89 -18.31 35.48
CA HIS A 9 -1.96 -19.66 34.91
C HIS A 9 -0.76 -19.97 34.00
N GLU A 10 -0.40 -19.02 33.12
CA GLU A 10 0.74 -19.12 32.18
C GLU A 10 1.89 -18.20 32.61
N ARG A 11 2.33 -18.29 33.87
CA ARG A 11 3.38 -17.42 34.43
C ARG A 11 4.70 -17.43 33.63
N SER A 12 5.03 -18.56 33.01
CA SER A 12 6.22 -18.71 32.17
C SER A 12 6.24 -17.78 30.93
N LEU A 13 5.08 -17.26 30.52
CA LEU A 13 4.94 -16.38 29.34
C LEU A 13 5.02 -14.88 29.69
N VAL A 14 5.20 -14.53 30.96
CA VAL A 14 5.17 -13.15 31.44
C VAL A 14 6.44 -12.87 32.22
N ASP A 15 7.24 -11.93 31.71
CA ASP A 15 8.46 -11.49 32.36
C ASP A 15 8.15 -10.77 33.69
N ASP A 16 9.05 -10.91 34.66
CA ASP A 16 8.87 -10.39 36.02
C ASP A 16 8.68 -8.86 36.07
N ASP A 17 9.26 -8.13 35.12
CA ASP A 17 9.13 -6.68 34.97
C ASP A 17 7.74 -6.26 34.45
N GLN A 18 7.02 -7.18 33.82
CA GLN A 18 5.64 -6.99 33.34
C GLN A 18 4.59 -7.29 34.42
N ILE A 19 4.99 -7.76 35.59
CA ILE A 19 4.08 -8.09 36.69
C ILE A 19 4.14 -6.98 37.73
N ILE A 20 2.98 -6.46 38.11
CA ILE A 20 2.77 -5.57 39.24
C ILE A 20 2.17 -6.42 40.36
N GLU A 21 2.83 -6.47 41.50
CA GLU A 21 2.37 -7.21 42.68
C GLU A 21 2.93 -6.50 43.91
N PHE A 22 2.09 -6.36 44.93
CA PHE A 22 2.42 -5.66 46.17
C PHE A 22 2.31 -6.63 47.34
N GLU A 23 3.24 -6.56 48.29
CA GLU A 23 3.23 -7.45 49.45
C GLU A 23 2.03 -7.17 50.36
N ASN A 24 1.73 -5.88 50.60
CA ASN A 24 0.58 -5.42 51.37
C ASN A 24 -0.12 -4.30 50.59
N TYR A 25 -1.41 -4.44 50.29
CA TYR A 25 -2.16 -3.43 49.54
C TYR A 25 -3.65 -3.38 49.93
N VAL A 26 -4.11 -2.18 50.30
CA VAL A 26 -5.51 -1.90 50.64
C VAL A 26 -6.07 -0.94 49.59
N MET A 27 -7.16 -1.33 48.92
CA MET A 27 -7.86 -0.53 47.92
C MET A 27 -9.29 -0.27 48.41
N ASP A 28 -9.67 0.99 48.54
CA ASP A 28 -11.01 1.42 49.01
C ASP A 28 -11.45 0.76 50.33
N GLY A 29 -10.50 0.55 51.25
CA GLY A 29 -10.75 -0.08 52.56
C GLY A 29 -10.81 -1.61 52.53
N VAL A 30 -10.58 -2.24 51.37
CA VAL A 30 -10.51 -3.70 51.22
C VAL A 30 -9.05 -4.14 51.11
N ASP A 31 -8.63 -5.06 51.98
CA ASP A 31 -7.31 -5.70 51.90
C ASP A 31 -7.28 -6.68 50.72
N ILE A 32 -6.42 -6.40 49.74
CA ILE A 32 -6.18 -7.20 48.55
C ILE A 32 -4.71 -7.67 48.48
N SER A 33 -4.10 -7.89 49.64
CA SER A 33 -2.75 -8.45 49.75
C SER A 33 -2.67 -9.89 49.20
N GLY A 34 -1.48 -10.30 48.76
CA GLY A 34 -1.27 -11.56 48.06
C GLY A 34 -1.79 -11.55 46.62
N ARG A 35 -2.31 -12.69 46.13
CA ARG A 35 -2.64 -12.90 44.70
C ARG A 35 -3.67 -11.94 44.10
N TRP A 36 -4.43 -11.24 44.94
CA TRP A 36 -5.53 -10.37 44.51
C TRP A 36 -5.05 -9.06 43.89
N ASN A 37 -3.78 -8.69 44.13
CA ASN A 37 -3.16 -7.51 43.53
C ASN A 37 -2.13 -7.85 42.42
N THR A 38 -2.13 -9.10 41.94
CA THR A 38 -1.28 -9.52 40.81
C THR A 38 -1.86 -8.99 39.49
N PHE A 39 -1.24 -7.97 38.92
CA PHE A 39 -1.61 -7.41 37.62
C PHE A 39 -0.51 -7.60 36.58
N ILE A 40 -0.90 -7.83 35.33
CA ILE A 40 0.03 -7.81 34.20
C ILE A 40 -0.06 -6.42 33.56
N LYS A 41 1.09 -5.78 33.34
CA LYS A 41 1.16 -4.49 32.65
C LYS A 41 0.50 -4.61 31.27
N PRO A 42 -0.38 -3.66 30.89
CA PRO A 42 -1.00 -3.68 29.59
C PRO A 42 0.08 -3.53 28.51
N ARG A 43 0.15 -4.47 27.58
CA ARG A 43 0.97 -4.36 26.36
C ARG A 43 0.24 -3.51 25.32
N VAL A 44 0.00 -2.25 25.65
CA VAL A 44 -0.72 -1.30 24.79
C VAL A 44 0.29 -0.33 24.18
N HIS A 45 0.23 -0.20 22.86
CA HIS A 45 0.90 0.87 22.15
C HIS A 45 -0.02 2.09 22.20
N ALA A 46 0.12 2.94 23.23
CA ALA A 46 -0.77 4.08 23.43
C ALA A 46 -0.45 5.24 22.46
N ASP A 47 0.83 5.42 22.13
CA ASP A 47 1.30 6.55 21.33
C ASP A 47 1.60 6.11 19.90
N PHE A 48 0.59 6.05 19.03
CA PHE A 48 0.82 5.87 17.59
C PHE A 48 0.22 6.98 16.74
N GLU A 49 0.98 7.33 15.72
CA GLU A 49 0.65 8.28 14.67
C GLU A 49 -0.52 7.73 13.82
N THR A 50 -1.54 8.54 13.56
CA THR A 50 -2.75 8.13 12.81
C THR A 50 -2.99 8.95 11.54
N GLN A 51 -2.26 10.02 11.31
CA GLN A 51 -2.32 10.88 10.12
C GLN A 51 -2.17 10.04 8.86
N THR A 52 -1.20 9.12 8.81
CA THR A 52 -0.98 8.28 7.62
C THR A 52 -2.21 7.41 7.32
N LEU A 53 -2.82 6.85 8.36
CA LEU A 53 -4.04 6.07 8.24
C LEU A 53 -5.21 6.94 7.77
N ASP A 54 -5.37 8.13 8.32
CA ASP A 54 -6.44 9.06 7.95
C ASP A 54 -6.31 9.58 6.52
N GLU A 55 -5.08 9.82 6.05
CA GLU A 55 -4.81 10.17 4.65
C GLU A 55 -5.20 9.03 3.70
N ILE A 56 -4.83 7.79 4.02
CA ILE A 56 -5.19 6.62 3.22
C ILE A 56 -6.70 6.37 3.26
N ARG A 57 -7.35 6.51 4.41
CA ARG A 57 -8.81 6.35 4.56
C ARG A 57 -9.61 7.36 3.73
N ARG A 58 -9.10 8.58 3.57
CA ARG A 58 -9.72 9.64 2.76
C ARG A 58 -9.60 9.38 1.26
N ASP A 59 -8.62 8.58 0.85
CA ASP A 59 -8.51 8.14 -0.54
C ASP A 59 -9.65 7.16 -0.87
N LEU A 60 -10.25 7.32 -2.04
CA LEU A 60 -11.35 6.46 -2.52
C LEU A 60 -10.96 4.98 -2.51
N THR A 61 -9.69 4.67 -2.79
CA THR A 61 -9.16 3.30 -2.85
C THR A 61 -8.72 2.77 -1.47
N GLY A 62 -8.53 3.64 -0.47
CA GLY A 62 -8.07 3.24 0.87
C GLY A 62 -9.18 3.09 1.93
N ALA A 63 -10.42 3.53 1.64
CA ALA A 63 -11.50 3.66 2.62
C ALA A 63 -11.86 2.38 3.43
N SER A 64 -11.57 1.19 2.89
CA SER A 64 -11.93 -0.09 3.55
C SER A 64 -10.88 -0.62 4.54
N ILE A 65 -9.74 0.08 4.70
CA ILE A 65 -8.57 -0.37 5.47
C ILE A 65 -8.89 -0.77 6.94
N ASP A 66 -9.87 -0.10 7.55
CA ASP A 66 -10.22 -0.30 8.97
C ASP A 66 -10.86 -1.62 9.30
N ARG A 67 -11.48 -2.26 8.30
CA ARG A 67 -12.16 -3.54 8.47
C ARG A 67 -11.16 -4.69 8.62
N CYS A 68 -9.87 -4.45 8.37
CA CYS A 68 -8.84 -5.47 8.47
C CYS A 68 -8.75 -6.03 9.89
N ILE A 69 -8.75 -7.35 10.03
CA ILE A 69 -8.57 -8.05 11.31
C ILE A 69 -7.23 -8.79 11.39
N GLN A 70 -6.31 -8.50 10.47
CA GLN A 70 -4.96 -9.08 10.43
C GLN A 70 -4.92 -10.62 10.31
N CYS A 71 -5.96 -11.25 9.74
CA CYS A 71 -6.03 -12.71 9.57
C CYS A 71 -5.02 -13.32 8.58
N GLY A 72 -4.50 -12.54 7.62
CA GLY A 72 -3.47 -13.01 6.67
C GLY A 72 -3.94 -13.76 5.44
N MET A 73 -5.25 -13.96 5.25
CA MET A 73 -5.81 -14.58 4.03
C MET A 73 -5.37 -13.87 2.74
N CYS A 74 -5.27 -12.54 2.78
CA CYS A 74 -4.80 -11.74 1.63
C CYS A 74 -3.35 -12.04 1.24
N THR A 75 -2.47 -12.29 2.21
CA THR A 75 -1.07 -12.63 1.97
C THR A 75 -0.96 -14.07 1.48
N ALA A 76 -1.69 -15.01 2.10
CA ALA A 76 -1.69 -16.42 1.69
C ALA A 76 -2.21 -16.63 0.26
N GLY A 77 -3.21 -15.86 -0.16
CA GLY A 77 -3.76 -15.91 -1.53
C GLY A 77 -3.00 -15.06 -2.55
N CYS A 78 -1.92 -14.38 -2.18
CA CYS A 78 -1.22 -13.48 -3.10
C CYS A 78 -0.22 -14.22 -3.98
N THR A 79 -0.44 -14.16 -5.30
CA THR A 79 0.50 -14.72 -6.30
C THR A 79 1.79 -13.94 -6.43
N VAL A 80 1.83 -12.68 -5.97
CA VAL A 80 3.07 -11.89 -5.96
C VAL A 80 3.93 -12.30 -4.77
N GLN A 81 3.30 -12.58 -3.62
CA GLN A 81 4.02 -13.01 -2.43
C GLN A 81 4.74 -14.35 -2.61
N SER A 82 4.21 -15.25 -3.45
CA SER A 82 4.90 -16.51 -3.76
C SER A 82 6.21 -16.31 -4.50
N GLU A 83 6.31 -15.25 -5.32
CA GLU A 83 7.50 -14.94 -6.12
C GLU A 83 8.43 -13.92 -5.43
N VAL A 84 7.86 -13.00 -4.65
CA VAL A 84 8.55 -11.91 -3.96
C VAL A 84 8.21 -11.99 -2.48
N PRO A 85 8.98 -12.75 -1.66
CA PRO A 85 8.65 -13.01 -0.26
C PRO A 85 8.49 -11.78 0.65
N ASP A 86 9.01 -10.63 0.24
CA ASP A 86 8.86 -9.36 0.94
C ASP A 86 7.54 -8.62 0.61
N PHE A 87 6.74 -9.14 -0.32
CA PHE A 87 5.46 -8.56 -0.74
C PHE A 87 4.32 -8.99 0.19
N ASN A 88 4.13 -8.26 1.28
CA ASN A 88 3.15 -8.67 2.30
C ASN A 88 2.02 -7.63 2.47
N PRO A 89 0.86 -7.82 1.81
CA PRO A 89 -0.24 -6.86 1.88
C PRO A 89 -0.81 -6.71 3.30
N ARG A 90 -0.82 -7.80 4.10
CA ARG A 90 -1.22 -7.74 5.51
C ARG A 90 -0.28 -6.83 6.31
N ALA A 91 1.03 -6.95 6.11
CA ALA A 91 2.03 -6.16 6.82
C ALA A 91 1.94 -4.68 6.45
N TYR A 92 1.71 -4.36 5.18
CA TYR A 92 1.54 -2.96 4.75
C TYR A 92 0.35 -2.30 5.46
N ILE A 93 -0.80 -2.98 5.51
CA ILE A 93 -1.98 -2.51 6.25
C ILE A 93 -1.67 -2.37 7.75
N TYR A 94 -0.94 -3.32 8.33
CA TYR A 94 -0.56 -3.27 9.75
C TYR A 94 0.29 -2.05 10.07
N TRP A 95 1.31 -1.76 9.26
CA TRP A 95 2.21 -0.63 9.50
C TRP A 95 1.50 0.71 9.35
N VAL A 96 0.61 0.84 8.36
CA VAL A 96 -0.26 2.02 8.24
C VAL A 96 -1.13 2.19 9.48
N ARG A 97 -1.84 1.13 9.90
CA ARG A 97 -2.80 1.22 11.01
C ARG A 97 -2.16 1.43 12.38
N THR A 98 -0.87 1.12 12.51
CA THR A 98 -0.12 1.25 13.76
C THR A 98 0.88 2.41 13.74
N GLY A 99 0.84 3.27 12.73
CA GLY A 99 1.75 4.41 12.61
C GLY A 99 3.22 4.04 12.40
N ARG A 100 3.54 2.79 12.03
CA ARG A 100 4.91 2.30 11.77
C ARG A 100 5.36 2.67 10.36
N VAL A 101 5.28 3.96 10.06
CA VAL A 101 5.51 4.51 8.72
C VAL A 101 6.93 4.25 8.22
N ASP A 102 7.92 4.26 9.11
CA ASP A 102 9.31 4.04 8.70
C ASP A 102 9.58 2.60 8.26
N GLU A 103 8.88 1.62 8.83
CA GLU A 103 8.88 0.24 8.32
C GLU A 103 8.23 0.17 6.94
N LEU A 104 7.08 0.82 6.78
CA LEU A 104 6.38 0.87 5.49
C LEU A 104 7.25 1.47 4.38
N LYS A 105 7.96 2.57 4.67
CA LYS A 105 8.86 3.24 3.71
C LYS A 105 9.99 2.36 3.20
N LYS A 106 10.41 1.31 3.93
CA LYS A 106 11.43 0.36 3.45
C LYS A 106 10.94 -0.48 2.26
N HIS A 107 9.62 -0.61 2.10
CA HIS A 107 8.98 -1.40 1.04
C HIS A 107 8.44 -0.53 -0.10
N ALA A 108 8.91 0.72 -0.24
CA ALA A 108 8.44 1.66 -1.25
C ALA A 108 8.60 1.16 -2.70
N ASP A 109 9.65 0.41 -3.01
CA ASP A 109 9.81 -0.21 -4.33
C ASP A 109 8.99 -1.51 -4.45
N THR A 110 9.01 -2.35 -3.40
CA THR A 110 8.35 -3.66 -3.39
C THR A 110 6.84 -3.57 -3.55
N ILE A 111 6.18 -2.54 -2.99
CA ILE A 111 4.72 -2.41 -3.04
C ILE A 111 4.18 -2.33 -4.48
N TRP A 112 4.98 -1.84 -5.43
CA TRP A 112 4.62 -1.74 -6.84
C TRP A 112 4.73 -3.05 -7.62
N ARG A 113 5.10 -4.15 -6.94
CA ARG A 113 5.00 -5.51 -7.50
C ARG A 113 3.57 -6.01 -7.55
N CYS A 114 2.62 -5.33 -6.92
CA CYS A 114 1.20 -5.63 -7.02
C CYS A 114 0.74 -5.62 -8.48
N VAL A 115 0.16 -6.72 -8.95
CA VAL A 115 -0.37 -6.83 -10.33
C VAL A 115 -1.87 -6.52 -10.42
N GLY A 116 -2.50 -6.11 -9.32
CA GLY A 116 -3.92 -5.74 -9.31
C GLY A 116 -4.87 -6.89 -9.71
N CYS A 117 -4.57 -8.14 -9.34
CA CYS A 117 -5.42 -9.29 -9.67
C CYS A 117 -6.67 -9.46 -8.77
N TYR A 118 -6.79 -8.64 -7.71
CA TYR A 118 -7.91 -8.64 -6.75
C TYR A 118 -8.16 -9.94 -5.97
N ASN A 119 -7.28 -10.95 -6.06
CA ASN A 119 -7.49 -12.21 -5.33
C ASN A 119 -7.56 -11.99 -3.80
N CYS A 120 -6.72 -11.11 -3.28
CA CYS A 120 -6.71 -10.72 -1.87
C CYS A 120 -8.03 -10.07 -1.40
N THR A 121 -8.70 -9.34 -2.27
CA THR A 121 -10.01 -8.73 -1.98
C THR A 121 -11.09 -9.80 -1.88
N HIS A 122 -11.13 -10.76 -2.82
CA HIS A 122 -12.12 -11.83 -2.84
C HIS A 122 -12.01 -12.77 -1.64
N HIS A 123 -10.80 -13.04 -1.17
CA HIS A 123 -10.58 -13.88 0.00
C HIS A 123 -10.82 -13.18 1.35
N CYS A 124 -11.07 -11.88 1.37
CA CYS A 124 -11.18 -11.15 2.64
C CYS A 124 -12.52 -11.42 3.33
N PRO A 125 -12.55 -12.06 4.53
CA PRO A 125 -13.80 -12.33 5.25
C PRO A 125 -14.47 -11.08 5.81
N LYS A 126 -13.77 -9.94 5.81
CA LYS A 126 -14.26 -8.65 6.31
C LYS A 126 -14.58 -7.65 5.20
N GLY A 127 -14.45 -8.06 3.93
CA GLY A 127 -14.73 -7.19 2.78
C GLY A 127 -13.81 -5.97 2.71
N VAL A 128 -12.52 -6.14 3.04
CA VAL A 128 -11.48 -5.14 2.76
C VAL A 128 -11.13 -5.26 1.27
N ASN A 129 -11.22 -4.16 0.53
CA ASN A 129 -10.71 -4.09 -0.83
C ASN A 129 -9.19 -3.96 -0.80
N THR A 130 -8.52 -5.07 -0.50
CA THR A 130 -7.09 -5.10 -0.21
C THR A 130 -6.28 -4.63 -1.41
N ALA A 131 -6.66 -4.98 -2.64
CA ALA A 131 -5.95 -4.52 -3.83
C ALA A 131 -5.95 -2.98 -3.95
N GLU A 132 -7.11 -2.35 -3.75
CA GLU A 132 -7.24 -0.89 -3.76
C GLU A 132 -6.50 -0.23 -2.58
N VAL A 133 -6.56 -0.82 -1.39
CA VAL A 133 -5.82 -0.30 -0.23
C VAL A 133 -4.31 -0.30 -0.50
N ILE A 134 -3.80 -1.35 -1.14
CA ILE A 134 -2.38 -1.44 -1.50
C ILE A 134 -2.00 -0.39 -2.54
N GLU A 135 -2.87 -0.14 -3.53
CA GLU A 135 -2.70 0.96 -4.49
C GLU A 135 -2.68 2.33 -3.78
N ALA A 136 -3.60 2.59 -2.85
CA ALA A 136 -3.65 3.81 -2.06
C ALA A 136 -2.33 4.04 -1.29
N ILE A 137 -1.82 2.98 -0.64
CA ILE A 137 -0.55 3.01 0.09
C ILE A 137 0.62 3.26 -0.88
N GLY A 138 0.64 2.61 -2.04
CA GLY A 138 1.66 2.83 -3.07
C GLY A 138 1.69 4.27 -3.55
N GLN A 139 0.53 4.85 -3.88
CA GLN A 139 0.40 6.25 -4.28
C GLN A 139 0.84 7.21 -3.16
N TRP A 140 0.53 6.90 -1.90
CA TRP A 140 1.01 7.67 -0.75
C TRP A 140 2.53 7.62 -0.64
N LEU A 141 3.14 6.43 -0.73
CA LEU A 141 4.60 6.26 -0.73
C LEU A 141 5.28 7.02 -1.87
N HIS A 142 4.67 7.05 -3.06
CA HIS A 142 5.21 7.78 -4.20
C HIS A 142 5.25 9.29 -3.96
N LYS A 143 4.32 9.83 -3.16
CA LYS A 143 4.32 11.25 -2.79
C LYS A 143 5.35 11.57 -1.71
N VAL A 144 5.53 10.67 -0.74
CA VAL A 144 6.31 10.95 0.48
C VAL A 144 7.78 10.53 0.38
N VAL A 145 8.07 9.44 -0.34
CA VAL A 145 9.43 8.89 -0.51
C VAL A 145 9.73 8.47 -1.97
N PRO A 146 9.57 9.36 -2.96
CA PRO A 146 9.81 9.03 -4.36
C PRO A 146 11.26 8.55 -4.63
N GLU A 147 12.23 8.98 -3.83
CA GLU A 147 13.63 8.58 -3.92
C GLU A 147 13.89 7.11 -3.58
N LYS A 148 12.99 6.47 -2.82
CA LYS A 148 13.10 5.04 -2.47
C LYS A 148 12.54 4.10 -3.53
N MET A 149 11.94 4.64 -4.59
CA MET A 149 11.40 3.86 -5.69
C MET A 149 12.42 3.76 -6.82
N SER A 150 12.46 2.62 -7.50
CA SER A 150 13.33 2.43 -8.66
C SER A 150 13.08 3.49 -9.73
N GLU A 151 14.15 3.93 -10.38
CA GLU A 151 14.10 4.89 -11.48
C GLU A 151 13.14 4.44 -12.58
N THR A 152 13.20 3.15 -12.94
CA THR A 152 12.32 2.52 -13.92
C THR A 152 10.85 2.65 -13.53
N PHE A 153 10.51 2.39 -12.26
CA PHE A 153 9.13 2.53 -11.80
C PHE A 153 8.66 3.98 -11.91
N ARG A 154 9.47 4.93 -11.42
CA ARG A 154 9.15 6.36 -11.47
C ARG A 154 8.95 6.84 -12.90
N ALA A 155 9.87 6.47 -13.80
CA ALA A 155 9.80 6.81 -15.22
C ALA A 155 8.54 6.24 -15.88
N ASN A 156 8.18 5.00 -15.57
CA ASN A 156 6.96 4.37 -16.06
C ASN A 156 5.72 5.14 -15.57
N HIS A 157 5.60 5.33 -14.26
CA HIS A 157 4.47 6.03 -13.65
C HIS A 157 4.30 7.46 -14.17
N GLU A 158 5.40 8.18 -14.35
CA GLU A 158 5.39 9.53 -14.92
C GLU A 158 4.96 9.52 -16.40
N ALA A 159 5.40 8.55 -17.19
CA ALA A 159 4.95 8.39 -18.57
C ALA A 159 3.43 8.14 -18.64
N TYR A 160 2.90 7.24 -17.79
CA TYR A 160 1.46 7.00 -17.70
C TYR A 160 0.70 8.28 -17.34
N ARG A 161 1.16 9.02 -16.31
CA ARG A 161 0.53 10.28 -15.91
C ARG A 161 0.59 11.35 -16.99
N HIS A 162 1.71 11.49 -17.67
CA HIS A 162 1.90 12.42 -18.79
C HIS A 162 0.89 12.12 -19.91
N HIS A 163 0.81 10.87 -20.36
CA HIS A 163 -0.13 10.46 -21.41
C HIS A 163 -1.59 10.66 -21.03
N LEU A 164 -1.96 10.32 -19.80
CA LEU A 164 -3.29 10.60 -19.28
C LEU A 164 -3.55 12.11 -19.26
N ALA A 165 -2.66 12.92 -18.69
CA ALA A 165 -2.85 14.37 -18.54
C ALA A 165 -2.80 15.16 -19.87
N GLU A 166 -2.18 14.62 -20.91
CA GLU A 166 -2.08 15.29 -22.22
C GLU A 166 -3.16 14.84 -23.20
N HIS A 167 -3.44 13.54 -23.25
CA HIS A 167 -4.31 12.96 -24.28
C HIS A 167 -5.64 12.46 -23.73
N GLY A 168 -5.76 12.27 -22.41
CA GLY A 168 -6.93 11.65 -21.77
C GLY A 168 -7.10 10.18 -22.10
N ARG A 169 -6.06 9.55 -22.69
CA ARG A 169 -6.06 8.17 -23.14
C ARG A 169 -4.62 7.66 -23.20
N LEU A 170 -4.46 6.36 -22.97
CA LEU A 170 -3.19 5.68 -23.14
C LEU A 170 -3.07 5.22 -24.59
N ASN A 171 -2.03 5.70 -25.27
CA ASN A 171 -1.59 5.14 -26.54
C ASN A 171 -0.34 4.32 -26.25
N LEU A 172 -0.45 3.00 -26.32
CA LEU A 172 0.63 2.10 -25.92
C LEU A 172 1.94 2.36 -26.67
N ALA A 173 1.88 2.70 -27.95
CA ALA A 173 3.09 2.98 -28.74
C ALA A 173 3.78 4.27 -28.28
N LEU A 174 3.02 5.34 -28.05
CA LEU A 174 3.57 6.60 -27.58
C LEU A 174 4.05 6.49 -26.13
N LEU A 175 3.30 5.79 -25.29
CA LEU A 175 3.63 5.51 -23.90
C LEU A 175 4.94 4.72 -23.78
N GLN A 176 5.09 3.65 -24.57
CA GLN A 176 6.32 2.87 -24.62
C GLN A 176 7.51 3.74 -25.05
N ALA A 177 7.30 4.60 -26.06
CA ALA A 177 8.34 5.51 -26.53
C ALA A 177 8.71 6.58 -25.49
N ASP A 178 7.74 7.14 -24.78
CA ASP A 178 7.98 8.10 -23.70
C ASP A 178 8.74 7.44 -22.53
N PHE A 179 8.28 6.26 -22.09
CA PHE A 179 8.97 5.47 -21.07
C PHE A 179 10.42 5.17 -21.46
N LEU A 180 10.67 4.62 -22.66
CA LEU A 180 12.02 4.30 -23.14
C LEU A 180 12.91 5.54 -23.27
N ARG A 181 12.36 6.71 -23.61
CA ARG A 181 13.10 7.98 -23.60
C ARG A 181 13.51 8.37 -22.18
N ARG A 182 12.60 8.28 -21.22
CA ARG A 182 12.85 8.64 -19.81
C ARG A 182 13.94 7.80 -19.17
N VAL A 183 14.00 6.51 -19.50
CA VAL A 183 15.05 5.59 -19.00
C VAL A 183 16.29 5.51 -19.90
N GLY A 184 16.41 6.38 -20.93
CA GLY A 184 17.57 6.42 -21.82
C GLY A 184 17.73 5.21 -22.77
N ARG A 185 16.70 4.37 -22.93
CA ARG A 185 16.71 3.13 -23.74
C ARG A 185 16.05 3.32 -25.12
N THR A 186 16.21 4.49 -25.73
CA THR A 186 15.57 4.85 -27.00
C THR A 186 15.95 3.95 -28.17
N GLN A 187 17.12 3.33 -28.14
CA GLN A 187 17.58 2.39 -29.17
C GLN A 187 16.65 1.18 -29.32
N GLU A 188 15.94 0.79 -28.26
CA GLU A 188 15.00 -0.35 -28.30
C GLU A 188 13.76 -0.08 -29.15
N LEU A 189 13.42 1.19 -29.38
CA LEU A 189 12.37 1.55 -30.34
C LEU A 189 12.73 1.15 -31.78
N PHE A 190 14.02 0.96 -32.06
CA PHE A 190 14.54 0.60 -33.37
C PHE A 190 14.98 -0.87 -33.46
N SER A 191 14.61 -1.68 -32.47
CA SER A 191 14.86 -3.13 -32.49
C SER A 191 14.19 -3.79 -33.71
N PRO A 192 14.71 -4.93 -34.20
CA PRO A 192 14.09 -5.67 -35.30
C PRO A 192 12.61 -6.01 -35.05
N GLU A 193 12.28 -6.38 -33.81
CA GLU A 193 10.93 -6.74 -33.36
C GLU A 193 10.00 -5.54 -33.38
N MET A 194 10.49 -4.38 -32.90
CA MET A 194 9.72 -3.14 -32.89
C MET A 194 9.48 -2.63 -34.31
N LYS A 195 10.49 -2.70 -35.19
CA LYS A 195 10.35 -2.37 -36.63
C LYS A 195 9.31 -3.26 -37.31
N LYS A 196 9.36 -4.58 -37.09
CA LYS A 196 8.38 -5.53 -37.63
C LYS A 196 6.96 -5.21 -37.14
N THR A 197 6.81 -4.87 -35.87
CA THR A 197 5.53 -4.49 -35.27
C THR A 197 5.01 -3.17 -35.84
N ALA A 198 5.88 -2.17 -36.01
CA ALA A 198 5.52 -0.88 -36.59
C ALA A 198 5.04 -1.02 -38.03
N ILE A 199 5.77 -1.76 -38.88
CA ILE A 199 5.37 -2.05 -40.27
C ILE A 199 4.00 -2.74 -40.30
N LYS A 200 3.80 -3.80 -39.51
CA LYS A 200 2.53 -4.52 -39.44
C LYS A 200 1.38 -3.60 -39.01
N THR A 201 1.59 -2.79 -37.99
CA THR A 201 0.56 -1.88 -37.44
C THR A 201 0.21 -0.77 -38.43
N MET A 202 1.15 -0.36 -39.28
CA MET A 202 0.92 0.60 -40.36
C MET A 202 0.16 -0.03 -41.54
N LEU A 203 0.57 -1.24 -41.98
CA LEU A 203 -0.12 -2.00 -43.04
C LEU A 203 -1.58 -2.32 -42.66
N ASP A 204 -1.82 -2.69 -41.41
CA ASP A 204 -3.17 -2.98 -40.89
C ASP A 204 -4.03 -1.71 -40.69
N GLY A 205 -3.50 -0.50 -40.97
CA GLY A 205 -4.15 0.78 -40.71
C GLY A 205 -4.37 1.14 -39.23
N ARG A 206 -3.97 0.25 -38.30
CA ARG A 206 -4.12 0.42 -36.85
C ARG A 206 -3.34 1.61 -36.33
N ALA A 207 -2.17 1.90 -36.90
CA ALA A 207 -1.35 3.07 -36.52
C ALA A 207 -2.10 4.38 -36.80
N ILE A 208 -2.67 4.49 -38.01
CA ILE A 208 -3.46 5.65 -38.44
C ILE A 208 -4.70 5.81 -37.56
N ARG A 209 -5.45 4.73 -37.35
CA ARG A 209 -6.64 4.74 -36.49
C ARG A 209 -6.31 5.18 -35.06
N THR A 210 -5.21 4.69 -34.49
CA THR A 210 -4.79 5.06 -33.12
C THR A 210 -4.43 6.55 -33.03
N MET A 211 -3.75 7.10 -34.04
CA MET A 211 -3.42 8.53 -34.11
C MET A 211 -4.68 9.40 -34.25
N MET A 212 -5.67 8.96 -35.04
CA MET A 212 -6.92 9.70 -35.29
C MET A 212 -7.92 9.73 -34.13
N ILE A 213 -7.75 8.93 -33.06
CA ILE A 213 -8.71 8.82 -31.94
C ILE A 213 -8.75 10.07 -31.03
N GLY A 214 -8.85 11.31 -31.52
CA GLY A 214 -9.19 12.53 -30.77
C GLY A 214 -8.83 12.64 -29.27
N ARG A 215 -9.66 13.31 -28.49
CA ARG A 215 -9.62 13.32 -27.01
C ARG A 215 -11.03 12.96 -26.53
N PRO A 216 -11.19 12.39 -25.32
CA PRO A 216 -12.53 12.10 -24.80
C PRO A 216 -13.43 13.35 -24.76
N ALA A 217 -14.74 13.15 -24.86
CA ALA A 217 -15.69 14.23 -24.65
C ALA A 217 -15.47 14.87 -23.27
N LYS A 218 -15.58 16.21 -23.19
CA LYS A 218 -15.34 17.00 -21.97
C LYS A 218 -13.93 16.84 -21.37
N TRP A 219 -12.94 16.36 -22.13
CA TRP A 219 -11.57 16.13 -21.64
C TRP A 219 -10.94 17.33 -20.92
N ARG A 220 -11.16 18.56 -21.39
CA ARG A 220 -10.63 19.77 -20.72
C ARG A 220 -11.11 19.91 -19.27
N ALA A 221 -12.35 19.51 -18.98
CA ALA A 221 -12.87 19.52 -17.62
C ALA A 221 -12.21 18.42 -16.77
N SER A 222 -12.16 17.18 -17.28
CA SER A 222 -11.50 16.05 -16.61
C SER A 222 -10.02 16.33 -16.33
N ARG A 223 -9.30 16.95 -17.28
CA ARG A 223 -7.89 17.33 -17.14
C ARG A 223 -7.67 18.29 -15.97
N ARG A 224 -8.57 19.27 -15.75
CA ARG A 224 -8.45 20.19 -14.61
C ARG A 224 -8.54 19.43 -13.28
N VAL A 225 -9.45 18.46 -13.18
CA VAL A 225 -9.57 17.60 -11.99
C VAL A 225 -8.31 16.77 -11.79
N LEU A 226 -7.82 16.11 -12.85
CA LEU A 226 -6.61 15.28 -12.81
C LEU A 226 -5.35 16.05 -12.38
N LEU A 227 -5.25 17.33 -12.77
CA LEU A 227 -4.13 18.20 -12.40
C LEU A 227 -4.33 18.92 -11.06
N GLY A 228 -5.41 18.64 -10.33
CA GLY A 228 -5.74 19.36 -9.09
C GLY A 228 -6.03 20.85 -9.29
N GLN A 229 -6.33 21.26 -10.53
CA GLN A 229 -6.63 22.64 -10.93
C GLN A 229 -8.14 22.94 -10.92
N ALA A 230 -8.96 21.95 -10.58
CA ALA A 230 -10.36 22.17 -10.27
C ALA A 230 -10.45 22.59 -8.80
N GLY A 231 -10.53 23.91 -8.57
CA GLY A 231 -10.76 24.49 -7.26
C GLY A 231 -12.02 23.94 -6.59
N GLY A 232 -11.98 23.95 -5.26
CA GLY A 232 -13.02 23.44 -4.39
C GLY A 232 -14.42 23.95 -4.68
N GLN A 233 -15.37 23.07 -4.46
CA GLN A 233 -16.68 23.37 -3.94
C GLN A 233 -16.84 22.57 -2.65
#